data_AF-A0A1C4ISP5-F1
#
_entry.id   AF-A0A1C4ISP5-F1
#
_cell.length_a   1.000
_cell.length_b   1.000
_cell.length_c   1.000
_cell.angle_alpha   90.00
_cell.angle_beta   90.00
_cell.angle_gamma   90.00
#
_symmetry.space_group_name_H-M   'P 1'
#
loop_
_entity.id
_entity.type
_entity.pdbx_description
1 polymer ?
#
loop_
_entity_poly.entity_id
_entity_poly.type
_entity_poly.pdbx_seq_one_letter_code
_entity_poly.pdbx_strand_id
1 'polypeptide(L)'
;MHIHQTPQDGLVTNDEVGPSYFDDGDRETTVRAAVRLVNALRRFGIDIGGIGVSAVCDTCTPDREAYKIELGKLRTDQADAMAAQLNAYADEFQRMHDRKRAASEKPPVTRNRATKKRKRNRT
;
A
#
# COMPACT_ATOMS: atom_id res chain seq x y z
N MET A 1 2.39 42.83 -1.83
CA MET A 1 1.56 43.66 -2.74
C MET A 1 0.40 44.20 -1.91
N HIS A 2 0.28 45.53 -1.79
CA HIS A 2 -0.86 46.17 -1.12
C HIS A 2 -1.77 46.72 -2.21
N ILE A 3 -2.96 46.13 -2.33
CA ILE A 3 -3.96 46.61 -3.26
C ILE A 3 -4.74 47.69 -2.49
N HIS A 4 -4.42 48.96 -2.75
CA HIS A 4 -5.27 50.06 -2.33
C HIS A 4 -6.44 50.14 -3.30
N GLN A 5 -7.59 49.59 -2.91
CA GLN A 5 -8.86 49.82 -3.57
C GLN A 5 -9.72 50.69 -2.68
N THR A 6 -10.23 51.79 -3.21
CA THR A 6 -11.25 52.60 -2.57
C THR A 6 -12.63 52.14 -3.05
N PRO A 7 -13.70 52.43 -2.30
CA PRO A 7 -15.07 52.09 -2.73
C PRO A 7 -15.48 52.67 -4.10
N GLN A 8 -14.74 53.66 -4.62
CA GLN A 8 -14.96 54.25 -5.93
C GLN A 8 -14.44 53.38 -7.09
N ASP A 9 -13.51 52.45 -6.81
CA ASP A 9 -12.88 51.57 -7.81
C ASP A 9 -13.77 50.39 -8.20
N GLY A 10 -14.96 50.27 -7.59
CA GLY A 10 -15.89 49.17 -7.80
C GLY A 10 -15.48 47.89 -7.07
N LEU A 11 -16.31 46.84 -7.20
CA LEU A 11 -16.00 45.51 -6.65
C LEU A 11 -15.04 44.78 -7.58
N VAL A 12 -14.06 44.09 -7.02
CA VAL A 12 -13.27 43.10 -7.77
C VAL A 12 -14.21 42.04 -8.30
N THR A 13 -14.26 41.90 -9.62
CA THR A 13 -14.96 40.80 -10.28
C THR A 13 -14.04 39.58 -10.28
N ASN A 14 -14.17 38.74 -9.25
CA ASN A 14 -13.59 37.41 -9.26
C ASN A 14 -14.54 36.44 -9.96
N ASP A 15 -13.99 35.39 -10.57
CA ASP A 15 -14.78 34.29 -11.10
C ASP A 15 -15.58 33.60 -9.98
N GLU A 16 -16.81 33.17 -10.28
CA GLU A 16 -17.62 32.41 -9.34
C GLU A 16 -16.95 31.06 -9.03
N VAL A 17 -16.84 30.74 -7.74
CA VAL A 17 -16.27 29.46 -7.30
C VAL A 17 -17.29 28.33 -7.47
N GLY A 18 -16.91 27.30 -8.22
CA GLY A 18 -17.71 26.08 -8.37
C GLY A 18 -17.56 25.10 -7.21
N PRO A 19 -18.33 24.00 -7.16
CA PRO A 19 -18.25 22.99 -6.10
C PRO A 19 -16.85 22.37 -5.91
N SER A 20 -16.03 22.34 -6.97
CA SER A 20 -14.64 21.88 -6.91
C SER A 20 -13.76 22.71 -5.97
N TYR A 21 -14.20 23.91 -5.58
CA TYR A 21 -13.52 24.73 -4.58
C TYR A 21 -13.45 24.04 -3.20
N PHE A 22 -14.38 23.14 -2.91
CA PHE A 22 -14.42 22.36 -1.67
C PHE A 22 -13.95 20.90 -1.87
N ASP A 23 -13.34 20.58 -3.01
CA ASP A 23 -12.78 19.25 -3.24
C ASP A 23 -11.53 19.04 -2.36
N ASP A 24 -11.45 17.87 -1.72
CA ASP A 24 -10.40 17.49 -0.76
C ASP A 24 -9.63 16.27 -1.28
N GLY A 25 -9.25 16.34 -2.56
CA GLY A 25 -8.56 15.26 -3.28
C GLY A 25 -7.19 14.91 -2.68
N ASP A 26 -6.52 15.87 -2.05
CA ASP A 26 -5.26 15.64 -1.34
C ASP A 26 -5.46 14.68 -0.16
N ARG A 27 -6.52 14.89 0.64
CA ARG A 27 -6.87 13.96 1.73
C ARG A 27 -7.15 12.58 1.21
N GLU A 28 -7.93 12.46 0.15
CA GLU A 28 -8.27 11.15 -0.44
C GLU A 28 -6.99 10.42 -0.92
N THR A 29 -6.07 11.16 -1.52
CA THR A 29 -4.77 10.63 -1.96
C THR A 29 -3.93 10.14 -0.80
N THR A 30 -3.81 10.93 0.27
CA THR A 30 -3.09 10.53 1.49
C THR A 30 -3.73 9.31 2.16
N VAL A 31 -5.06 9.22 2.20
CA VAL A 31 -5.78 8.05 2.73
C VAL A 31 -5.45 6.80 1.92
N ARG A 32 -5.44 6.88 0.57
CA ARG A 32 -5.08 5.72 -0.27
C ARG A 32 -3.66 5.23 0.00
N ALA A 33 -2.69 6.13 0.15
CA ALA A 33 -1.32 5.77 0.51
C ALA A 33 -1.24 5.12 1.91
N ALA A 34 -1.97 5.66 2.89
CA ALA A 34 -2.06 5.08 4.23
C ALA A 34 -2.62 3.65 4.21
N VAL A 35 -3.71 3.42 3.46
CA VAL A 35 -4.32 2.09 3.30
C VAL A 35 -3.34 1.09 2.71
N ARG A 36 -2.58 1.50 1.68
CA ARG A 36 -1.55 0.63 1.06
C ARG A 36 -0.48 0.24 2.07
N LEU A 37 0.01 1.20 2.86
CA LEU A 37 1.01 0.93 3.89
C LEU A 37 0.49 -0.01 4.97
N VAL A 38 -0.73 0.23 5.49
CA VAL A 38 -1.35 -0.64 6.51
C VAL A 38 -1.53 -2.07 5.98
N ASN A 39 -2.01 -2.23 4.75
CA ASN A 39 -2.16 -3.53 4.14
C ASN A 39 -0.81 -4.24 3.93
N ALA A 40 0.24 -3.51 3.55
CA ALA A 40 1.58 -4.06 3.43
C ALA A 40 2.11 -4.56 4.80
N LEU A 41 1.90 -3.80 5.87
CA LEU A 41 2.27 -4.17 7.24
C LEU A 41 1.53 -5.42 7.72
N ARG A 42 0.24 -5.55 7.40
CA ARG A 42 -0.58 -6.72 7.75
C ARG A 42 -0.05 -8.03 7.16
N ARG A 43 0.63 -7.99 6.01
CA ARG A 43 1.29 -9.18 5.42
C ARG A 43 2.37 -9.75 6.33
N PHE A 44 2.93 -8.95 7.24
CA PHE A 44 3.91 -9.35 8.24
C PHE A 44 3.28 -9.63 9.62
N GLY A 45 1.95 -9.67 9.71
CA GLY A 45 1.24 -9.88 10.97
C GLY A 45 1.18 -8.64 11.87
N ILE A 46 1.53 -7.46 11.34
CA ILE A 46 1.46 -6.21 12.08
C ILE A 46 0.07 -5.60 11.83
N ASP A 47 -0.79 -5.62 12.85
CA ASP A 47 -2.10 -4.96 12.81
C ASP A 47 -2.04 -3.68 13.65
N ILE A 48 -2.40 -2.55 13.03
CA ILE A 48 -2.37 -1.24 13.65
C ILE A 48 -3.78 -0.66 13.58
N GLY A 49 -4.41 -0.46 14.73
CA GLY A 49 -5.73 0.16 14.83
C GLY A 49 -5.66 1.69 14.80
N GLY A 50 -6.71 2.31 14.26
CA GLY A 50 -6.97 3.75 14.47
C GLY A 50 -6.00 4.72 13.82
N ILE A 51 -5.36 4.37 12.71
CA ILE A 51 -4.48 5.31 11.99
C ILE A 51 -5.34 6.37 11.28
N GLY A 52 -5.12 7.63 11.64
CA GLY A 52 -5.75 8.80 11.02
C GLY A 52 -4.89 9.46 9.94
N VAL A 53 -5.50 10.43 9.27
CA VAL A 53 -4.82 11.45 8.46
C VAL A 53 -5.16 12.82 9.05
N SER A 54 -4.17 13.69 9.19
CA SER A 54 -4.33 15.02 9.78
C SER A 54 -3.90 16.10 8.80
N ALA A 55 -4.69 17.15 8.65
CA ALA A 55 -4.30 18.33 7.89
C ALA A 55 -3.07 18.99 8.52
N VAL A 56 -2.20 19.53 7.67
CA VAL A 56 -1.00 20.25 8.12
C VAL A 56 -1.32 21.73 8.25
N CYS A 57 -0.88 22.34 9.35
CA CYS A 57 -0.90 23.79 9.49
C CYS A 57 0.22 24.38 8.62
N ASP A 58 -0.16 25.05 7.53
CA ASP A 58 0.72 25.76 6.59
C ASP A 58 1.54 26.90 7.24
N THR A 59 1.01 27.46 8.33
CA THR A 59 1.66 28.53 9.09
C THR A 59 2.65 27.98 10.11
N CYS A 60 2.36 26.81 10.67
CA CYS A 60 3.13 26.20 11.76
C CYS A 60 4.27 25.31 11.24
N THR A 61 4.16 24.86 9.98
CA THR A 61 5.04 23.86 9.40
C THR A 61 5.45 24.33 8.00
N PRO A 62 6.75 24.43 7.69
CA PRO A 62 7.21 24.80 6.35
C PRO A 62 6.98 23.70 5.30
N ASP A 63 6.30 22.62 5.66
CA ASP A 63 5.98 21.51 4.77
C ASP A 63 4.89 21.90 3.77
N ARG A 64 5.09 21.49 2.52
CA ARG A 64 4.14 21.74 1.42
C ARG A 64 3.02 20.70 1.31
N GLU A 65 2.97 19.72 2.21
CA GLU A 65 1.92 18.71 2.17
C GLU A 65 0.66 19.21 2.87
N ALA A 66 -0.50 19.02 2.23
CA ALA A 66 -1.79 19.35 2.83
C ALA A 66 -2.16 18.40 3.98
N TYR A 67 -1.75 17.13 3.91
CA TYR A 67 -2.08 16.10 4.89
C TYR A 67 -0.89 15.21 5.23
N LYS A 68 -0.88 14.70 6.47
CA LYS A 68 0.08 13.68 6.93
C LYS A 68 -0.64 12.49 7.54
N ILE A 69 -0.01 11.32 7.42
CA ILE A 69 -0.49 10.07 7.98
C ILE A 69 0.00 9.98 9.43
N GLU A 70 -0.91 9.72 10.38
CA GLU A 70 -0.59 9.76 11.81
C GLU A 70 0.27 8.60 12.30
N LEU A 71 0.61 7.67 11.40
CA LEU A 71 1.64 6.66 11.61
C LEU A 71 3.03 7.29 11.47
N GLY A 72 3.50 8.03 12.48
CA GLY A 72 4.82 8.68 12.46
C GLY A 72 4.88 9.99 11.66
N LYS A 73 3.72 10.62 11.39
CA LYS A 73 3.60 11.87 10.62
C LYS A 73 4.26 11.76 9.24
N LEU A 74 3.99 10.62 8.57
CA LEU A 74 4.51 10.32 7.26
C LEU A 74 3.85 11.17 6.19
N ARG A 75 4.65 11.52 5.20
CA ARG A 75 4.18 12.07 3.94
C ARG A 75 3.55 11.00 3.06
N THR A 76 2.76 11.44 2.08
CA THR A 76 2.07 10.55 1.14
C THR A 76 3.07 9.72 0.31
N ASP A 77 4.10 10.37 -0.24
CA ASP A 77 5.16 9.73 -1.03
C ASP A 77 5.95 8.68 -0.22
N GLN A 78 6.25 9.01 1.04
CA GLN A 78 6.96 8.12 1.96
C GLN A 78 6.15 6.87 2.25
N ALA A 79 4.85 7.01 2.52
CA ALA A 79 3.99 5.87 2.80
C ALA A 79 3.85 4.93 1.61
N ASP A 80 3.70 5.47 0.39
CA ASP A 80 3.68 4.66 -0.84
C ASP A 80 5.03 3.94 -1.06
N ALA A 81 6.15 4.62 -0.87
CA ALA A 81 7.48 4.02 -1.01
C ALA A 81 7.70 2.88 -0.01
N MET A 82 7.33 3.10 1.25
CA MET A 82 7.41 2.07 2.30
C MET A 82 6.49 0.89 1.99
N ALA A 83 5.25 1.14 1.55
CA ALA A 83 4.32 0.09 1.16
C ALA A 83 4.86 -0.76 0.02
N ALA A 84 5.46 -0.13 -1.00
CA ALA A 84 6.07 -0.83 -2.13
C ALA A 84 7.23 -1.72 -1.68
N GLN A 85 8.13 -1.20 -0.84
CA GLN A 85 9.28 -1.95 -0.31
C GLN A 85 8.85 -3.15 0.55
N LEU A 86 7.88 -2.95 1.44
CA LEU A 86 7.32 -4.02 2.28
C LEU A 86 6.69 -5.13 1.44
N ASN A 87 5.92 -4.75 0.40
CA ASN A 87 5.33 -5.73 -0.50
C ASN A 87 6.39 -6.52 -1.27
N ALA A 88 7.45 -5.87 -1.76
CA ALA A 88 8.55 -6.55 -2.43
C ALA A 88 9.23 -7.58 -1.52
N TYR A 89 9.46 -7.24 -0.24
CA TYR A 89 9.98 -8.19 0.74
C TYR A 89 9.01 -9.34 1.00
N ALA A 90 7.73 -9.05 1.21
CA ALA A 90 6.72 -10.08 1.44
C ALA A 90 6.63 -11.07 0.27
N ASP A 91 6.73 -10.57 -0.97
CA ASP A 91 6.74 -11.41 -2.16
C ASP A 91 7.98 -12.32 -2.21
N GLU A 92 9.16 -11.81 -1.87
CA GLU A 92 10.38 -12.63 -1.84
C GLU A 92 10.35 -13.66 -0.70
N PHE A 93 9.83 -13.30 0.47
CA PHE A 93 9.62 -14.26 1.56
C PHE A 93 8.69 -15.39 1.14
N GLN A 94 7.58 -15.06 0.47
CA GLN A 94 6.64 -16.06 -0.03
C GLN A 94 7.30 -16.99 -1.06
N ARG A 95 8.09 -16.43 -2.01
CA ARG A 95 8.85 -17.23 -2.99
C ARG A 95 9.87 -18.15 -2.33
N MET A 96 10.58 -17.70 -1.29
CA MET A 96 11.49 -18.56 -0.53
C MET A 96 10.75 -19.69 0.18
N HIS A 97 9.61 -19.38 0.81
CA HIS A 97 8.78 -20.35 1.49
C HIS A 97 8.26 -21.44 0.53
N ASP A 98 7.73 -21.04 -0.62
CA ASP A 98 7.18 -21.97 -1.60
C ASP A 98 8.27 -22.87 -2.21
N ARG A 99 9.48 -22.34 -2.46
CA ARG A 99 10.64 -23.16 -2.88
C ARG A 99 11.00 -24.22 -1.85
N LYS A 100 11.02 -23.87 -0.56
CA LYS A 100 11.30 -24.84 0.52
C LYS A 100 10.22 -25.90 0.61
N ARG A 101 8.94 -25.51 0.50
CA ARG A 101 7.81 -26.44 0.53
C ARG A 101 7.89 -27.44 -0.63
N ALA A 102 8.10 -26.95 -1.85
CA ALA A 102 8.24 -27.80 -3.04
C ALA A 102 9.43 -28.78 -2.94
N ALA A 103 10.55 -28.36 -2.34
CA ALA A 103 11.69 -29.25 -2.10
C ALA A 103 11.42 -30.33 -1.03
N SER A 104 10.47 -30.10 -0.12
CA SER A 104 10.11 -31.06 0.93
C SER A 104 9.04 -32.09 0.53
N GLU A 105 8.29 -31.84 -0.54
CA GLU A 105 7.34 -32.81 -1.10
C GLU A 105 8.09 -33.91 -1.87
N LYS A 106 8.21 -35.10 -1.25
CA LYS A 106 8.80 -36.27 -1.90
C LYS A 106 7.97 -36.69 -3.12
N PRO A 107 8.59 -37.11 -4.24
CA PRO A 107 7.86 -37.61 -5.39
C PRO A 107 6.99 -38.83 -5.01
N PRO A 108 5.83 -39.01 -5.66
CA PRO A 108 4.94 -40.12 -5.36
C PRO A 108 5.70 -41.44 -5.53
N VAL A 109 5.70 -42.27 -4.49
CA VAL A 109 6.29 -43.62 -4.53
C VAL A 109 5.54 -44.42 -5.57
N THR A 110 6.11 -44.54 -6.76
CA THR A 110 5.64 -45.46 -7.80
C THR A 110 5.88 -46.89 -7.31
N ARG A 111 4.84 -47.51 -6.75
CA ARG A 111 4.82 -48.95 -6.46
C ARG A 111 4.86 -49.71 -7.79
N ASN A 112 6.06 -50.02 -8.29
CA ASN A 112 6.24 -50.94 -9.40
C ASN A 112 5.80 -52.36 -8.98
N ARG A 113 4.58 -52.73 -9.34
CA ARG A 113 4.07 -54.10 -9.20
C ARG A 113 4.40 -54.90 -10.47
N ALA A 114 5.63 -55.37 -10.60
CA ALA A 114 6.06 -56.23 -11.71
C ALA A 114 6.12 -57.71 -11.30
N THR A 115 5.00 -58.40 -11.53
CA THR A 115 4.81 -59.80 -11.97
C THR A 115 5.86 -60.88 -11.60
N LYS A 116 5.49 -61.73 -10.64
CA LYS A 116 6.08 -63.05 -10.37
C LYS A 116 5.70 -64.03 -11.48
N LYS A 117 6.55 -64.24 -12.51
CA LYS A 117 6.39 -65.34 -13.48
C LYS A 117 6.60 -66.68 -12.77
N ARG A 118 5.49 -67.37 -12.45
CA ARG A 118 5.47 -68.80 -12.09
C ARG A 118 5.93 -69.61 -13.31
N LYS A 119 7.16 -70.14 -13.28
CA LYS A 119 7.61 -71.18 -14.21
C LYS A 119 7.11 -72.52 -13.67
N ARG A 120 5.95 -72.99 -14.17
CA ARG A 120 5.49 -74.38 -14.08
C ARG A 120 5.26 -74.86 -15.52
N ASN A 121 6.09 -75.79 -15.97
CA ASN A 121 5.76 -76.95 -16.83
C ASN A 121 7.11 -77.57 -17.27
N ARG A 122 7.45 -78.79 -16.89
CA ARG A 122 6.85 -80.12 -17.17
C ARG A 122 7.44 -80.70 -18.46
N THR A 123 8.43 -81.58 -18.28
CA THR A 123 8.69 -82.82 -19.02
C THR A 123 9.50 -83.70 -18.10
#